data_AF-A0A7Y4X665-F1
#
_entry.id   AF-A0A7Y4X665-F1
#
_cell.length_a   1.000
_cell.length_b   1.000
_cell.length_c   1.000
_cell.angle_alpha   90.00
_cell.angle_beta   90.00
_cell.angle_gamma   90.00
#
_symmetry.space_group_name_H-M   'P 1'
#
loop_
_entity.id
_entity.type
_entity.pdbx_description
1 polymer ?
#
loop_
_entity_poly.entity_id
_entity_poly.type
_entity_poly.pdbx_seq_one_letter_code
_entity_poly.pdbx_strand_id
1 'polypeptide(L)'
;MASGQFGEEAMMEEEQLNDLQEQPPEEVGQEPISLLLKRRREAKGLSLQATAAATRVPLRYLRHIEGDGPPDLLSDELYLVPFLRTYATFLDLDPSSAVAEFVIAVRRRENAAPLPGPAPRRALSRRLVLLLLLLLAGVGLLVFFWISGQQG
;
A
#
# COMPACT_ATOMS: atom_id res chain seq x y z
N MET A 1 30.89 10.67 54.00
CA MET A 1 31.42 10.23 52.69
C MET A 1 30.91 8.81 52.45
N ALA A 2 30.45 8.49 51.24
CA ALA A 2 29.79 7.24 50.80
C ALA A 2 28.25 7.30 50.73
N SER A 3 27.71 8.09 49.80
CA SER A 3 26.33 7.95 49.31
C SER A 3 26.28 8.55 47.91
N GLY A 4 26.64 7.77 46.90
CA GLY A 4 26.66 8.26 45.52
C GLY A 4 27.33 7.31 44.53
N GLN A 5 27.17 5.99 44.67
CA GLN A 5 27.78 5.05 43.72
C GLN A 5 26.98 3.77 43.45
N PHE A 6 25.87 3.52 44.16
CA PHE A 6 25.04 2.32 43.94
C PHE A 6 23.84 2.53 42.99
N GLY A 7 23.63 3.75 42.48
CA GLY A 7 22.51 4.08 41.60
C GLY A 7 22.85 4.12 40.10
N GLU A 8 24.13 4.29 39.75
CA GLU A 8 24.58 4.39 38.36
C GLU A 8 24.84 3.02 37.71
N GLU A 9 25.26 2.01 38.48
CA GLU A 9 25.50 0.66 37.95
C GLU A 9 24.19 -0.02 37.50
N ALA A 10 23.11 0.11 38.28
CA ALA A 10 21.80 -0.44 37.92
C ALA A 10 21.13 0.28 36.74
N MET A 11 21.47 1.55 36.50
CA MET A 11 20.95 2.35 35.39
C MET A 11 21.65 1.99 34.06
N MET A 12 22.92 1.58 34.12
CA MET A 12 23.70 1.16 32.94
C MET A 12 23.34 -0.26 32.46
N GLU A 13 22.86 -1.13 33.34
CA GLU A 13 22.39 -2.48 32.96
C GLU A 13 21.02 -2.46 32.27
N GLU A 14 20.06 -1.64 32.73
CA GLU A 14 18.73 -1.55 32.10
C GLU A 14 18.76 -0.91 30.71
N GLU A 15 19.63 0.09 30.49
CA GLU A 15 19.79 0.73 29.17
C GLU A 15 20.42 -0.25 28.15
N GLN A 16 21.40 -1.05 28.58
CA GLN A 16 21.98 -2.12 27.75
C GLN A 16 21.01 -3.30 27.50
N LEU A 17 20.08 -3.57 28.42
CA LEU A 17 19.03 -4.58 28.26
C LEU A 17 17.93 -4.14 27.28
N ASN A 18 17.69 -2.84 27.15
CA ASN A 18 16.72 -2.26 26.21
C ASN A 18 17.25 -2.22 24.77
N ASP A 19 18.56 -2.05 24.58
CA ASP A 19 19.22 -2.09 23.27
C ASP A 19 19.13 -3.47 22.57
N LEU A 20 18.89 -4.54 23.34
CA LEU A 20 18.65 -5.89 22.81
C LEU A 20 17.20 -6.12 22.37
N GLN A 21 16.26 -5.22 22.70
CA GLN A 21 14.84 -5.34 22.37
C GLN A 21 14.41 -4.50 21.15
N GLU A 22 15.26 -3.61 20.65
CA GLU A 22 14.99 -2.79 19.44
C GLU A 22 15.79 -3.19 18.19
N GLN A 23 16.39 -4.38 18.16
CA GLN A 23 16.86 -4.91 16.88
C GLN A 23 15.64 -5.32 16.05
N PRO A 24 15.32 -4.62 14.93
CA PRO A 24 14.24 -5.05 14.05
C PRO A 24 14.52 -6.49 13.66
N PRO A 25 13.50 -7.37 13.62
CA PRO A 25 13.71 -8.79 13.38
C PRO A 25 14.53 -8.93 12.10
N GLU A 26 15.78 -9.37 12.25
CA GLU A 26 16.67 -9.66 11.13
C GLU A 26 15.91 -10.61 10.19
N GLU A 27 15.52 -10.10 9.01
CA GLU A 27 14.86 -10.91 7.99
C GLU A 27 15.83 -12.01 7.57
N VAL A 28 15.61 -13.21 8.09
CA VAL A 28 16.38 -14.40 7.75
C VAL A 28 16.24 -14.69 6.24
N GLY A 29 17.19 -14.18 5.46
CA GLY A 29 17.95 -14.92 4.44
C GLY A 29 17.24 -15.49 3.22
N GLN A 30 16.05 -15.02 2.84
CA GLN A 30 15.45 -15.36 1.54
C GLN A 30 15.34 -14.12 0.66
N GLU A 31 16.03 -14.13 -0.47
CA GLU A 31 15.91 -13.08 -1.49
C GLU A 31 14.43 -12.95 -1.90
N PRO A 32 13.84 -11.75 -1.87
CA PRO A 32 12.45 -11.58 -2.26
C PRO A 32 12.27 -11.94 -3.74
N ILE A 33 11.18 -12.63 -4.07
CA ILE A 33 10.84 -13.07 -5.44
C ILE A 33 10.93 -11.94 -6.48
N SER A 34 10.61 -10.71 -6.10
CA SER A 34 10.76 -9.52 -6.95
C SER A 34 12.20 -9.29 -7.40
N LEU A 35 13.17 -9.46 -6.50
CA LEU A 35 14.59 -9.31 -6.80
C LEU A 35 15.12 -10.47 -7.63
N LEU A 36 14.69 -11.70 -7.34
CA LEU A 36 15.01 -12.88 -8.15
C LEU A 36 14.58 -12.71 -9.62
N LEU A 37 13.35 -12.24 -9.85
CA LEU A 37 12.82 -11.98 -11.20
C LEU A 37 13.65 -10.90 -11.92
N LYS A 38 13.93 -9.79 -11.24
CA LYS A 38 14.74 -8.69 -11.76
C LYS A 38 16.15 -9.16 -12.16
N ARG A 39 16.83 -9.86 -11.25
CA ARG A 39 18.16 -10.43 -11.48
C ARG A 39 18.16 -11.41 -12.66
N ARG A 40 17.15 -12.27 -12.76
CA ARG A 40 17.04 -13.24 -13.86
C ARG A 40 16.83 -12.55 -15.21
N ARG A 41 16.03 -11.48 -15.26
CA ARG A 41 15.87 -10.63 -16.46
C ARG A 41 17.19 -9.97 -16.85
N GLU A 42 17.87 -9.37 -15.89
CA GLU A 42 19.14 -8.67 -16.12
C GLU A 42 20.26 -9.61 -16.55
N ALA A 43 20.30 -10.83 -16.00
CA ALA A 43 21.21 -11.89 -16.44
C ALA A 43 20.98 -12.34 -17.89
N LYS A 44 19.75 -12.18 -18.42
CA LYS A 44 19.44 -12.39 -19.85
C LYS A 44 19.75 -11.16 -20.72
N GLY A 45 20.24 -10.06 -20.14
CA GLY A 45 20.52 -8.80 -20.86
C GLY A 45 19.27 -8.07 -21.34
N LEU A 46 18.10 -8.36 -20.76
CA LEU A 46 16.82 -7.82 -21.21
C LEU A 46 16.45 -6.55 -20.45
N SER A 47 16.03 -5.51 -21.17
CA SER A 47 15.40 -4.34 -20.55
C SER A 47 13.95 -4.64 -20.19
N LEU A 48 13.43 -3.93 -19.18
CA LEU A 48 12.03 -4.06 -18.76
C LEU A 48 11.06 -3.79 -19.93
N GLN A 49 11.39 -2.81 -20.80
CA GLN A 49 10.62 -2.45 -21.99
C GLN A 49 10.64 -3.56 -23.04
N ALA A 50 11.80 -4.16 -23.31
CA ALA A 50 11.91 -5.28 -24.24
C ALA A 50 11.12 -6.49 -23.76
N THR A 51 11.22 -6.81 -22.46
CA THR A 51 10.43 -7.86 -21.82
C THR A 51 8.92 -7.57 -21.92
N ALA A 52 8.48 -6.35 -21.65
CA ALA A 52 7.07 -5.96 -21.77
C ALA A 52 6.55 -6.16 -23.20
N ALA A 53 7.33 -5.79 -24.21
CA ALA A 53 6.98 -5.99 -25.61
C ALA A 53 6.92 -7.49 -25.98
N ALA A 54 7.90 -8.29 -25.55
CA ALA A 54 7.99 -9.71 -25.86
C ALA A 54 6.88 -10.54 -25.20
N THR A 55 6.55 -10.22 -23.94
CA THR A 55 5.55 -10.96 -23.15
C THR A 55 4.13 -10.43 -23.29
N ARG A 56 3.97 -9.22 -23.87
CA ARG A 56 2.72 -8.44 -23.86
C ARG A 56 2.19 -8.14 -22.45
N VAL A 57 3.04 -8.23 -21.43
CA VAL A 57 2.72 -7.77 -20.08
C VAL A 57 2.93 -6.25 -20.01
N PRO A 58 1.95 -5.46 -19.52
CA PRO A 58 2.12 -4.02 -19.37
C PRO A 58 3.36 -3.66 -18.53
N LEU A 59 4.17 -2.72 -19.03
CA LEU A 59 5.42 -2.29 -18.40
C LEU A 59 5.26 -1.93 -16.91
N ARG A 60 4.16 -1.24 -16.57
CA ARG A 60 3.84 -0.85 -15.19
C ARG A 60 3.68 -2.05 -14.25
N TYR A 61 3.17 -3.17 -14.76
CA TYR A 61 3.00 -4.40 -13.97
C TYR A 61 4.32 -5.11 -13.77
N LEU A 62 5.16 -5.23 -14.81
CA LEU A 62 6.52 -5.77 -14.65
C LEU A 62 7.34 -4.95 -13.65
N ARG A 63 7.23 -3.62 -13.72
CA ARG A 63 7.90 -2.72 -12.78
C ARG A 63 7.45 -2.96 -11.35
N HIS A 64 6.14 -3.09 -11.14
CA HIS A 64 5.59 -3.37 -9.81
C HIS A 64 5.96 -4.77 -9.31
N ILE A 65 5.94 -5.79 -10.17
CA ILE A 65 6.39 -7.16 -9.85
C ILE A 65 7.87 -7.18 -9.42
N GLU A 66 8.73 -6.38 -10.05
CA GLU A 66 10.15 -6.23 -9.66
C GLU A 66 10.37 -5.31 -8.44
N GLY A 67 9.30 -4.79 -7.82
CA GLY A 67 9.40 -3.92 -6.64
C GLY A 67 9.77 -2.46 -6.93
N ASP A 68 9.86 -2.08 -8.21
CA ASP A 68 10.20 -0.72 -8.65
C ASP A 68 8.94 0.14 -8.94
N GLY A 69 7.75 -0.42 -8.74
CA GLY A 69 6.46 0.23 -9.04
C GLY A 69 5.89 1.02 -7.85
N PRO A 70 4.95 1.95 -8.08
CA PRO A 70 4.28 2.63 -6.98
C PRO A 70 3.49 1.62 -6.14
N PRO A 71 3.47 1.78 -4.80
CA PRO A 71 2.79 0.84 -3.89
C PRO A 71 1.28 0.80 -4.13
N ASP A 72 0.68 1.94 -4.45
CA ASP A 72 -0.77 2.07 -4.65
C ASP A 72 -1.23 1.80 -6.10
N LEU A 73 -0.43 1.10 -6.90
CA LEU A 73 -0.76 0.82 -8.31
C LEU A 73 -2.08 0.03 -8.44
N LEU A 74 -2.31 -0.89 -7.52
CA LEU A 74 -3.45 -1.81 -7.50
C LEU A 74 -3.97 -1.91 -6.07
N SER A 75 -5.30 -1.99 -5.93
CA SER A 75 -5.93 -2.27 -4.63
C SER A 75 -5.78 -3.74 -4.20
N ASP A 76 -5.54 -4.64 -5.16
CA ASP A 76 -5.28 -6.07 -4.95
C ASP A 76 -4.11 -6.50 -5.83
N GLU A 77 -2.96 -6.79 -5.23
CA GLU A 77 -1.75 -7.25 -5.92
C GLU A 77 -1.92 -8.65 -6.53
N LEU A 78 -2.88 -9.48 -6.05
CA LEU A 78 -3.12 -10.82 -6.60
C LEU A 78 -3.67 -10.78 -8.04
N TYR A 79 -4.16 -9.62 -8.50
CA TYR A 79 -4.47 -9.37 -9.90
C TYR A 79 -3.25 -9.59 -10.82
N LEU A 80 -2.03 -9.49 -10.29
CA LEU A 80 -0.80 -9.67 -11.06
C LEU A 80 -0.44 -11.14 -11.35
N VAL A 81 -1.09 -12.10 -10.69
CA VAL A 81 -0.73 -13.53 -10.79
C VAL A 81 -0.68 -14.07 -12.23
N PRO A 82 -1.65 -13.79 -13.13
CA PRO A 82 -1.56 -14.26 -14.51
C PRO A 82 -0.34 -13.69 -15.24
N PHE A 83 -0.02 -12.40 -15.02
CA PHE A 83 1.11 -11.72 -15.65
C PHE A 83 2.44 -12.22 -15.08
N LEU A 84 2.49 -12.49 -13.78
CA LEU A 84 3.63 -13.10 -13.11
C LEU A 84 3.93 -14.49 -13.68
N ARG A 85 2.91 -15.33 -13.95
CA ARG A 85 3.11 -16.63 -14.61
C ARG A 85 3.74 -16.47 -15.98
N THR A 86 3.19 -15.58 -16.83
CA THR A 86 3.76 -15.28 -18.14
C THR A 86 5.21 -14.82 -18.02
N TYR A 87 5.50 -13.97 -17.02
CA TYR A 87 6.83 -13.43 -16.83
C TYR A 87 7.84 -14.49 -16.34
N ALA A 88 7.47 -15.30 -15.35
CA ALA A 88 8.29 -16.39 -14.83
C ALA A 88 8.61 -17.41 -15.94
N THR A 89 7.62 -17.81 -16.73
CA THR A 89 7.83 -18.70 -17.87
C THR A 89 8.80 -18.09 -18.89
N PHE A 90 8.65 -16.79 -19.22
CA PHE A 90 9.56 -16.10 -20.14
C PHE A 90 11.01 -16.02 -19.61
N LEU A 91 11.19 -16.00 -18.29
CA LEU A 91 12.50 -16.00 -17.64
C LEU A 91 13.09 -17.41 -17.42
N ASP A 92 12.44 -18.46 -17.90
CA ASP A 92 12.77 -19.87 -17.62
C ASP A 92 12.83 -20.17 -16.11
N LEU A 93 11.88 -19.62 -15.36
CA LEU A 93 11.65 -19.93 -13.95
C LEU A 93 10.42 -20.81 -13.81
N ASP A 94 10.33 -21.55 -12.69
CA ASP A 94 9.12 -22.31 -12.38
C ASP A 94 7.96 -21.36 -12.02
N PRO A 95 6.88 -21.29 -12.83
CA PRO A 95 5.78 -20.38 -12.57
C PRO A 95 4.99 -20.74 -11.30
N SER A 96 4.94 -22.01 -10.89
CA SER A 96 4.27 -22.40 -9.65
C SER A 96 4.97 -21.85 -8.42
N SER A 97 6.28 -22.05 -8.34
CA SER A 97 7.11 -21.56 -7.24
C SER A 97 7.09 -20.04 -7.16
N ALA A 98 7.29 -19.35 -8.29
CA ALA A 98 7.25 -17.89 -8.35
C ALA A 98 5.91 -17.31 -7.87
N VAL A 99 4.78 -17.92 -8.26
CA VAL A 99 3.45 -17.50 -7.79
C VAL A 99 3.27 -17.77 -6.30
N ALA A 100 3.72 -18.93 -5.80
CA ALA A 100 3.60 -19.26 -4.39
C ALA A 100 4.35 -18.23 -3.52
N GLU A 101 5.60 -17.92 -3.85
CA GLU A 101 6.41 -16.92 -3.16
C GLU A 101 5.80 -15.51 -3.25
N PHE A 102 5.29 -15.13 -4.41
CA PHE A 102 4.62 -13.84 -4.59
C PHE A 102 3.37 -13.71 -3.72
N VAL A 103 2.52 -14.73 -3.68
CA VAL A 103 1.31 -14.73 -2.84
C VAL A 103 1.68 -14.64 -1.36
N ILE A 104 2.73 -15.34 -0.92
CA ILE A 104 3.23 -15.24 0.45
C ILE A 104 3.70 -13.81 0.75
N ALA A 105 4.45 -13.20 -0.17
CA ALA A 105 4.95 -11.84 -0.03
C ALA A 105 3.83 -10.79 0.04
N VAL A 106 2.81 -10.92 -0.80
CA VAL A 106 1.62 -10.04 -0.79
C VAL A 106 0.87 -10.17 0.54
N ARG A 107 0.56 -11.40 0.96
CA ARG A 107 -0.14 -11.64 2.23
C ARG A 107 0.64 -11.15 3.44
N ARG A 108 1.97 -11.31 3.43
CA ARG A 108 2.84 -10.78 4.49
C ARG A 108 2.72 -9.27 4.57
N ARG A 109 2.73 -8.56 3.44
CA ARG A 109 2.55 -7.11 3.38
C ARG A 109 1.16 -6.67 3.84
N GLU A 110 0.11 -7.37 3.43
CA GLU A 110 -1.26 -7.10 3.89
C GLU A 110 -1.41 -7.26 5.41
N ASN A 111 -0.80 -8.30 5.99
CA ASN A 111 -0.83 -8.55 7.43
C ASN A 111 0.06 -7.57 8.23
N ALA A 112 1.14 -7.08 7.62
CA ALA A 112 2.03 -6.08 8.22
C ALA A 112 1.48 -4.66 8.10
N ALA A 113 0.55 -4.42 7.17
CA ALA A 113 -0.12 -3.14 7.05
C ALA A 113 -0.98 -2.90 8.31
N PRO A 114 -0.87 -1.73 8.96
CA PRO A 114 -1.80 -1.35 10.02
C PRO A 114 -3.22 -1.47 9.47
N LEU A 115 -4.12 -2.10 10.25
CA LEU A 115 -5.54 -2.23 9.90
C LEU A 115 -6.02 -0.93 9.26
N PRO A 116 -6.51 -0.95 8.01
CA PRO A 116 -7.01 0.26 7.38
C PRO A 116 -8.09 0.81 8.29
N GLY A 117 -7.81 1.96 8.91
CA GLY A 117 -8.83 2.73 9.61
C GLY A 117 -10.02 2.89 8.67
N PRO A 118 -11.26 2.92 9.19
CA PRO A 118 -12.46 2.94 8.36
C PRO A 118 -12.29 3.96 7.23
N ALA A 119 -12.37 3.49 5.98
CA ALA A 119 -12.22 4.33 4.80
C ALA A 119 -13.00 5.62 5.01
N PRO A 120 -12.41 6.81 4.77
CA PRO A 120 -13.08 8.06 5.06
C PRO A 120 -14.37 8.09 4.24
N ARG A 121 -15.49 7.85 4.92
CA ARG A 121 -16.82 8.06 4.36
C ARG A 121 -16.76 9.49 3.84
N ARG A 122 -16.88 9.69 2.52
CA ARG A 122 -16.94 11.03 1.92
C ARG A 122 -18.08 11.78 2.60
N ALA A 123 -17.76 12.50 3.66
CA ALA A 123 -18.70 13.36 4.34
C ALA A 123 -19.11 14.37 3.27
N LEU A 124 -20.39 14.36 2.88
CA LEU A 124 -20.94 15.43 2.04
C LEU A 124 -20.47 16.73 2.70
N SER A 125 -19.72 17.53 1.94
CA SER A 125 -19.09 18.72 2.52
C SER A 125 -20.19 19.52 3.21
N ARG A 126 -19.97 19.93 4.47
CA ARG A 126 -20.93 20.74 5.25
C ARG A 126 -21.48 21.91 4.42
N ARG A 127 -20.64 22.46 3.54
CA ARG A 127 -20.97 23.48 2.55
C ARG A 127 -22.05 23.05 1.57
N LEU A 128 -21.99 21.85 1.00
CA LEU A 128 -23.00 21.33 0.08
C LEU A 128 -24.36 21.15 0.78
N VAL A 129 -24.35 20.64 2.02
CA VAL A 129 -25.57 20.48 2.82
C VAL A 129 -26.20 21.84 3.12
N LEU A 130 -25.39 22.83 3.51
CA LEU A 130 -25.86 24.19 3.74
C LEU A 130 -26.42 24.82 2.45
N LEU A 131 -25.76 24.64 1.31
CA LEU A 131 -26.25 25.14 0.02
C LEU A 131 -27.60 24.52 -0.37
N LEU A 132 -27.78 23.22 -0.16
CA LEU A 132 -29.05 22.54 -0.41
C LEU A 132 -30.17 23.04 0.50
N LEU A 133 -29.90 23.24 1.79
CA LEU A 133 -30.88 23.79 2.73
C LEU A 133 -31.27 25.23 2.37
N LEU A 134 -30.30 26.05 1.99
CA LEU A 134 -30.52 27.45 1.61
C LEU A 134 -31.32 27.53 0.30
N LEU A 135 -31.03 26.65 -0.66
CA LEU A 135 -31.82 26.51 -1.89
C LEU A 135 -33.28 26.13 -1.57
N LEU A 136 -33.49 25.13 -0.70
CA LEU A 136 -34.83 24.67 -0.33
C LEU A 136 -35.64 25.77 0.38
N ALA A 137 -35.00 26.50 1.30
CA ALA A 137 -35.61 27.63 1.99
C ALA A 137 -35.94 28.78 1.01
N GLY A 138 -35.03 29.08 0.08
CA GLY A 138 -35.26 30.08 -0.96
C GLY A 138 -36.46 29.75 -1.85
N VAL A 139 -36.56 28.50 -2.32
CA VAL A 139 -37.71 28.04 -3.12
C VAL A 139 -39.01 28.12 -2.31
N GLY A 140 -38.99 27.71 -1.04
CA GLY A 140 -40.16 27.81 -0.16
C GLY A 140 -40.65 29.25 0.02
N LEU A 141 -39.74 30.20 0.23
CA LEU A 141 -40.06 31.63 0.34
C LEU A 141 -40.62 32.19 -0.98
N LEU A 142 -40.07 31.78 -2.12
CA LEU A 142 -40.51 32.22 -3.44
C LEU A 142 -41.93 31.74 -3.73
N VAL A 143 -42.24 30.47 -3.43
CA VAL A 143 -43.60 29.91 -3.54
C VAL A 143 -44.56 30.61 -2.59
N PHE A 144 -44.16 30.83 -1.33
CA PHE A 144 -44.98 31.53 -0.34
C PHE A 144 -45.34 32.95 -0.79
N PHE A 145 -44.37 33.70 -1.31
CA PHE A 145 -44.58 35.06 -1.80
C PHE A 145 -45.45 35.10 -3.06
N TRP A 146 -45.30 34.11 -3.96
CA TRP A 146 -46.13 33.98 -5.16
C TRP A 146 -47.60 33.70 -4.83
N ILE A 147 -47.87 32.84 -3.83
CA ILE A 147 -49.23 32.55 -3.37
C ILE A 147 -49.83 33.74 -2.62
N SER A 148 -49.04 34.39 -1.76
CA SER A 148 -49.50 35.52 -0.96
C SER A 148 -49.79 36.76 -1.82
N GLY A 149 -49.09 36.92 -2.95
CA GLY A 149 -49.30 38.00 -3.90
C GLY A 149 -50.56 37.87 -4.78
N GLN A 150 -51.26 36.72 -4.78
CA GLN A 150 -52.53 36.57 -5.51
C GLN A 150 -53.77 37.03 -4.72
N GLN A 151 -53.63 37.35 -3.43
CA GLN A 151 -54.76 37.62 -2.52
C GLN A 151 -55.03 39.13 -2.29
N GLY A 152 -54.35 40.02 -3.03
CA GLY A 152 -54.54 41.47 -2.98
C GLY A 152 -54.87 42.03 -4.36
#